data_AF-A0A933HRF3-F1
#
_entry.id   AF-A0A933HRF3-F1
#
_cell.length_a   1.000
_cell.length_b   1.000
_cell.length_c   1.000
_cell.angle_alpha   90.00
_cell.angle_beta   90.00
_cell.angle_gamma   90.00
#
_symmetry.space_group_name_H-M   'P 1'
#
loop_
_entity.id
_entity.type
_entity.pdbx_description
1 polymer ?
#
loop_
_entity_poly.entity_id
_entity_poly.type
_entity_poly.pdbx_seq_one_letter_code
_entity_poly.pdbx_strand_id
1 'polypeptide(L)'
;ECHAAEKVVALPASHAGRSDQVCRTCHTTVVDSVPAIAHDTKDKATCRDCHGAGKLVVLQESHANRTDQMCTLCHESNLTVPQIAHKKAGHEPCTQCHAEKAMVTLPATHADRTDKMCTTCHVESGKTVPVIAHATGGREACTGCHSGTKMVALPQSHSERNDGMCFACHEPAANPPPAIAHPLTGRESCTQCHGDKGVVVLPISHAARTDVMCLVCHEKSLTVPNAPHTVADRPTCTACHNQTVVKALPISHGKRTDAMCTMCHGTVKNMPPQIPHKVEGRADCTMCHTPIKQQ
;
A
#
# COMPACT_ATOMS: atom_id res chain seq x y z
N GLU A 1 41.25 -43.71 -27.32
CA GLU A 1 40.56 -42.95 -28.38
C GLU A 1 39.07 -43.19 -28.26
N CYS A 2 38.23 -42.17 -28.43
CA CYS A 2 36.77 -42.32 -28.42
C CYS A 2 36.24 -42.91 -29.75
N HIS A 3 37.07 -42.97 -30.79
CA HIS A 3 36.80 -43.61 -32.09
C HIS A 3 37.38 -45.04 -32.21
N ALA A 4 37.87 -45.65 -31.13
CA ALA A 4 38.30 -47.04 -31.19
C ALA A 4 37.10 -47.95 -31.51
N ALA A 5 37.29 -48.91 -32.41
CA ALA A 5 36.25 -49.79 -32.98
C ALA A 5 35.46 -50.63 -31.96
N GLU A 6 35.77 -50.54 -30.67
CA GLU A 6 35.23 -51.37 -29.59
C GLU A 6 34.46 -50.60 -28.49
N LYS A 7 34.14 -49.32 -28.67
CA LYS A 7 33.22 -48.63 -27.73
C LYS A 7 31.75 -48.99 -28.03
N VAL A 8 31.10 -49.53 -27.00
CA VAL A 8 29.82 -50.28 -26.95
C VAL A 8 28.57 -49.51 -27.45
N VAL A 9 28.67 -48.27 -27.94
CA VAL A 9 27.51 -47.50 -28.39
C VAL A 9 27.84 -46.75 -29.68
N ALA A 10 27.05 -47.00 -30.73
CA ALA A 10 27.13 -46.25 -31.98
C ALA A 10 26.90 -44.75 -31.72
N LEU A 11 27.77 -43.91 -32.28
CA LEU A 11 27.64 -42.46 -32.17
C LEU A 11 26.30 -42.01 -32.78
N PRO A 12 25.49 -41.20 -32.09
CA PRO A 12 24.32 -40.58 -32.69
C PRO A 12 24.72 -39.77 -33.93
N ALA A 13 23.86 -39.71 -34.94
CA ALA A 13 24.13 -38.97 -36.19
C ALA A 13 24.52 -37.49 -35.93
N SER A 14 24.04 -36.89 -34.84
CA SER A 14 24.40 -35.53 -34.39
C SER A 14 25.87 -35.35 -33.98
N HIS A 15 26.64 -36.44 -33.85
CA HIS A 15 28.05 -36.45 -33.47
C HIS A 15 29.00 -36.76 -34.64
N ALA A 16 28.47 -36.92 -35.86
CA ALA A 16 29.28 -37.17 -37.05
C ALA A 16 30.29 -36.03 -37.29
N GLY A 17 31.55 -36.38 -37.58
CA GLY A 17 32.62 -35.42 -37.89
C GLY A 17 33.29 -34.74 -36.70
N ARG A 18 32.93 -35.08 -35.45
CA ARG A 18 33.62 -34.57 -34.25
C ARG A 18 34.92 -35.34 -34.02
N SER A 19 35.97 -34.64 -33.62
CA SER A 19 37.24 -35.26 -33.23
C SER A 19 37.23 -35.72 -31.77
N ASP A 20 38.15 -36.62 -31.44
CA ASP A 20 38.41 -37.11 -30.10
C ASP A 20 38.62 -35.99 -29.06
N GLN A 21 39.19 -34.86 -29.49
CA GLN A 21 39.38 -33.66 -28.67
C GLN A 21 38.03 -32.98 -28.33
N VAL A 22 37.12 -32.90 -29.29
CA VAL A 22 35.76 -32.37 -29.08
C VAL A 22 34.95 -33.30 -28.17
N CYS A 23 35.07 -34.61 -28.34
CA CYS A 23 34.40 -35.59 -27.50
C CYS A 23 34.81 -35.48 -26.02
N ARG A 24 36.12 -35.32 -25.74
CA ARG A 24 36.64 -35.09 -24.39
C ARG A 24 36.21 -33.77 -23.76
N THR A 25 35.68 -32.85 -24.58
CA THR A 25 35.15 -31.56 -24.09
C THR A 25 33.76 -31.73 -23.46
N CYS A 26 33.00 -32.75 -23.87
CA CYS A 26 31.64 -33.03 -23.38
C CYS A 26 31.54 -34.29 -22.51
N HIS A 27 32.44 -35.26 -22.70
CA HIS A 27 32.46 -36.53 -21.94
C HIS A 27 33.74 -36.61 -21.10
N THR A 28 33.71 -36.01 -19.91
CA THR A 28 34.73 -36.19 -18.89
C THR A 28 34.54 -37.55 -18.20
N THR A 29 35.63 -38.18 -17.76
CA THR A 29 35.60 -39.46 -17.03
C THR A 29 34.98 -39.37 -15.64
N VAL A 30 34.61 -38.17 -15.20
CA VAL A 30 33.92 -37.89 -13.94
C VAL A 30 32.52 -37.40 -14.28
N VAL A 31 31.52 -38.14 -13.81
CA VAL A 31 30.08 -37.93 -14.07
C VAL A 31 29.53 -36.95 -13.03
N ASP A 32 30.02 -35.72 -13.03
CA ASP A 32 29.32 -34.66 -12.31
C ASP A 32 28.27 -34.08 -13.25
N SER A 33 27.00 -34.08 -12.82
CA SER A 33 25.88 -33.56 -13.58
C SER A 33 26.14 -32.12 -14.04
N VAL A 34 25.90 -31.84 -15.32
CA VAL A 34 26.03 -30.48 -15.86
C VAL A 34 25.10 -29.53 -15.08
N PRO A 35 25.62 -28.45 -14.47
CA PRO A 35 24.79 -27.51 -13.74
C PRO A 35 23.77 -26.84 -14.67
N ALA A 36 22.51 -26.75 -14.21
CA ALA A 36 21.49 -25.96 -14.88
C ALA A 36 21.86 -24.47 -14.85
N ILE A 37 21.62 -23.75 -15.95
CA ILE A 37 21.83 -22.30 -15.98
C ILE A 37 20.60 -21.64 -15.33
N ALA A 38 20.86 -20.87 -14.27
CA ALA A 38 19.83 -20.27 -13.43
C ALA A 38 19.18 -18.99 -13.98
N HIS A 39 19.41 -18.68 -15.26
CA HIS A 39 18.90 -17.49 -15.91
C HIS A 39 18.70 -17.75 -17.41
N ASP A 40 17.72 -17.05 -18.00
CA ASP A 40 17.63 -16.94 -19.45
C ASP A 40 18.63 -15.90 -19.98
N THR A 41 18.76 -15.79 -21.30
CA THR A 41 19.54 -14.75 -21.97
C THR A 41 18.64 -13.65 -22.52
N LYS A 42 17.46 -13.44 -21.92
CA LYS A 42 16.51 -12.45 -22.42
C LYS A 42 17.17 -11.07 -22.39
N ASP A 43 17.07 -10.38 -23.53
CA ASP A 43 17.72 -9.08 -23.76
C ASP A 43 19.26 -9.09 -23.68
N LYS A 44 19.90 -10.24 -23.95
CA LYS A 44 21.35 -10.40 -24.13
C LYS A 44 21.64 -11.08 -25.46
N ALA A 45 22.72 -10.67 -26.14
CA ALA A 45 23.05 -11.17 -27.47
C ALA A 45 23.84 -12.50 -27.40
N THR A 46 24.72 -12.63 -26.40
CA THR A 46 25.60 -13.79 -26.23
C THR A 46 25.76 -14.18 -24.76
N CYS A 47 26.10 -15.44 -24.48
CA CYS A 47 26.46 -15.84 -23.10
C CYS A 47 27.70 -15.06 -22.63
N ARG A 48 28.60 -14.72 -23.57
CA ARG A 48 29.84 -13.99 -23.33
C ARG A 48 29.66 -12.52 -22.94
N ASP A 49 28.45 -11.97 -23.09
CA ASP A 49 28.12 -10.62 -22.60
C ASP A 49 28.28 -10.55 -21.07
N CYS A 50 27.96 -11.64 -20.38
CA CYS A 50 28.04 -11.78 -18.93
C CYS A 50 29.15 -12.74 -18.47
N HIS A 51 29.55 -13.69 -19.32
CA HIS A 51 30.54 -14.73 -19.00
C HIS A 51 31.89 -14.52 -19.70
N GLY A 52 32.99 -14.43 -18.94
CA GLY A 52 34.34 -14.28 -19.52
C GLY A 52 35.34 -13.56 -18.63
N ALA A 53 36.57 -13.40 -19.11
CA ALA A 53 37.62 -12.68 -18.38
C ALA A 53 37.20 -11.21 -18.15
N GLY A 54 37.20 -10.78 -16.89
CA GLY A 54 36.76 -9.44 -16.49
C GLY A 54 35.25 -9.18 -16.63
N LYS A 55 34.44 -10.22 -16.85
CA LYS A 55 32.97 -10.14 -16.88
C LYS A 55 32.37 -10.51 -15.52
N LEU A 56 31.03 -10.47 -15.45
CA LEU A 56 30.27 -10.70 -14.23
C LEU A 56 30.55 -12.07 -13.60
N VAL A 57 30.67 -13.10 -14.43
CA VAL A 57 31.06 -14.45 -14.02
C VAL A 57 32.17 -14.92 -14.93
N VAL A 58 33.32 -15.29 -14.37
CA VAL A 58 34.44 -15.81 -15.17
C VAL A 58 34.13 -17.25 -15.60
N LEU A 59 34.31 -17.56 -16.88
CA LEU A 59 34.22 -18.94 -17.36
C LEU A 59 35.41 -19.74 -16.85
N GLN A 60 35.16 -21.00 -16.50
CA GLN A 60 36.22 -21.97 -16.27
C GLN A 60 37.14 -22.03 -17.50
N GLU A 61 38.43 -22.26 -17.28
CA GLU A 61 39.43 -22.28 -18.36
C GLU A 61 39.07 -23.31 -19.45
N SER A 62 38.47 -24.44 -19.06
CA SER A 62 37.93 -25.48 -19.95
C SER A 62 36.81 -25.01 -20.90
N HIS A 63 36.27 -23.81 -20.69
CA HIS A 63 35.20 -23.19 -21.48
C HIS A 63 35.68 -21.96 -22.27
N ALA A 64 36.95 -21.56 -22.16
CA ALA A 64 37.47 -20.30 -22.72
C ALA A 64 37.24 -20.15 -24.24
N ASN A 65 37.33 -21.26 -24.99
CA ASN A 65 37.21 -21.29 -26.45
C ASN A 65 35.86 -21.81 -26.96
N ARG A 66 34.83 -21.87 -26.10
CA ARG A 66 33.50 -22.34 -26.51
C ARG A 66 32.68 -21.20 -27.11
N THR A 67 31.85 -21.54 -28.11
CA THR A 67 30.83 -20.65 -28.68
C THR A 67 29.52 -20.81 -27.92
N ASP A 68 28.61 -19.83 -28.02
CA ASP A 68 27.30 -19.91 -27.34
C ASP A 68 26.49 -21.14 -27.79
N GLN A 69 26.59 -21.51 -29.07
CA GLN A 69 25.94 -22.71 -29.61
C GLN A 69 26.47 -24.00 -28.94
N MET A 70 27.74 -24.01 -28.53
CA MET A 70 28.31 -25.15 -27.78
C MET A 70 27.80 -25.18 -26.34
N CYS A 71 27.53 -24.02 -25.73
CA CYS A 71 26.96 -23.94 -24.38
C CYS A 71 25.57 -24.55 -24.32
N THR A 72 24.71 -24.27 -25.32
CA THR A 72 23.33 -24.78 -25.40
C THR A 72 23.23 -26.29 -25.66
N LEU A 73 24.33 -26.97 -26.01
CA LEU A 73 24.36 -28.43 -26.16
C LEU A 73 24.42 -29.17 -24.82
N CYS A 74 24.87 -28.50 -23.77
CA CYS A 74 25.06 -29.10 -22.44
C CYS A 74 24.21 -28.41 -21.38
N HIS A 75 23.96 -27.11 -21.52
CA HIS A 75 23.20 -26.34 -20.55
C HIS A 75 21.82 -25.99 -21.08
N GLU A 76 20.81 -26.24 -20.25
CA GLU A 76 19.46 -25.75 -20.45
C GLU A 76 19.21 -24.56 -19.51
N SER A 77 18.57 -23.51 -20.05
CA SER A 77 18.04 -22.41 -19.27
C SER A 77 16.68 -22.81 -18.73
N ASN A 78 16.53 -22.91 -17.40
CA ASN A 78 15.23 -23.29 -16.84
C ASN A 78 14.87 -22.57 -15.53
N LEU A 79 15.17 -21.28 -15.42
CA LEU A 79 14.74 -20.50 -14.26
C LEU A 79 14.25 -19.13 -14.68
N THR A 80 13.18 -18.72 -14.01
CA THR A 80 12.59 -17.39 -14.12
C THR A 80 13.59 -16.35 -13.62
N VAL A 81 13.82 -15.30 -14.42
CA VAL A 81 14.65 -14.16 -14.03
C VAL A 81 14.18 -13.65 -12.66
N PRO A 82 15.03 -13.60 -11.62
CA PRO A 82 14.57 -13.20 -10.30
C PRO A 82 14.20 -11.72 -10.31
N GLN A 83 13.05 -11.38 -9.72
CA GLN A 83 12.48 -10.05 -9.82
C GLN A 83 12.84 -9.16 -8.64
N ILE A 84 13.05 -7.87 -8.90
CA ILE A 84 13.10 -6.84 -7.86
C ILE A 84 11.65 -6.53 -7.45
N ALA A 85 11.37 -6.68 -6.16
CA ALA A 85 10.01 -6.55 -5.62
C ALA A 85 9.51 -5.10 -5.50
N HIS A 86 10.40 -4.12 -5.66
CA HIS A 86 10.12 -2.70 -5.53
C HIS A 86 10.72 -1.91 -6.70
N LYS A 87 10.32 -0.65 -6.82
CA LYS A 87 10.88 0.30 -7.78
C LYS A 87 12.34 0.58 -7.41
N LYS A 88 13.21 0.74 -8.40
CA LYS A 88 14.60 1.17 -8.22
C LYS A 88 14.73 2.68 -8.16
N ALA A 89 14.01 3.38 -9.04
CA ALA A 89 14.18 4.82 -9.20
C ALA A 89 13.92 5.58 -7.88
N GLY A 90 14.95 6.26 -7.37
CA GLY A 90 14.92 6.97 -6.09
C GLY A 90 15.47 6.15 -4.92
N HIS A 91 15.93 4.91 -5.16
CA HIS A 91 16.48 3.99 -4.18
C HIS A 91 17.87 3.48 -4.58
N GLU A 92 18.58 4.22 -5.45
CA GLU A 92 19.98 3.98 -5.77
C GLU A 92 20.92 4.72 -4.80
N PRO A 93 22.05 4.13 -4.35
CA PRO A 93 22.54 2.76 -4.60
C PRO A 93 21.86 1.65 -3.77
N CYS A 94 21.81 0.43 -4.32
CA CYS A 94 21.13 -0.74 -3.72
C CYS A 94 21.67 -1.05 -2.31
N THR A 95 22.99 -0.88 -2.13
CA THR A 95 23.68 -1.12 -0.85
C THR A 95 23.20 -0.24 0.31
N GLN A 96 22.52 0.88 0.05
CA GLN A 96 21.92 1.70 1.13
C GLN A 96 20.87 0.92 1.94
N CYS A 97 20.10 0.06 1.27
CA CYS A 97 19.07 -0.75 1.93
C CYS A 97 19.50 -2.21 2.12
N HIS A 98 20.46 -2.67 1.31
CA HIS A 98 20.80 -4.08 1.19
C HIS A 98 22.14 -4.53 1.79
N ALA A 99 22.90 -3.61 2.39
CA ALA A 99 24.12 -3.94 3.11
C ALA A 99 23.87 -4.73 4.41
N GLU A 100 24.95 -5.27 4.98
CA GLU A 100 24.92 -5.90 6.30
C GLU A 100 24.38 -4.91 7.34
N LYS A 101 23.38 -5.32 8.14
CA LYS A 101 22.71 -4.49 9.16
C LYS A 101 21.96 -3.26 8.64
N ALA A 102 21.71 -3.19 7.33
CA ALA A 102 20.80 -2.20 6.75
C ALA A 102 19.33 -2.64 6.95
N MET A 103 18.50 -2.60 5.91
CA MET A 103 17.08 -2.94 6.02
C MET A 103 16.78 -4.40 5.70
N VAL A 104 17.33 -4.93 4.59
CA VAL A 104 17.18 -6.34 4.19
C VAL A 104 18.48 -6.79 3.54
N THR A 105 19.20 -7.72 4.16
CA THR A 105 20.47 -8.19 3.61
C THR A 105 20.28 -8.99 2.32
N LEU A 106 21.22 -8.84 1.39
CA LEU A 106 21.29 -9.72 0.22
C LEU A 106 21.70 -11.15 0.64
N PRO A 107 21.32 -12.17 -0.16
CA PRO A 107 21.83 -13.52 0.03
C PRO A 107 23.37 -13.52 0.07
N ALA A 108 23.97 -14.37 0.91
CA ALA A 108 25.43 -14.47 1.00
C ALA A 108 26.12 -14.75 -0.35
N THR A 109 25.43 -15.41 -1.28
CA THR A 109 25.88 -15.66 -2.66
C THR A 109 26.05 -14.38 -3.51
N HIS A 110 25.68 -13.22 -2.98
CA HIS A 110 25.74 -11.92 -3.65
C HIS A 110 26.73 -10.95 -2.97
N ALA A 111 27.51 -11.39 -1.97
CA ALA A 111 28.36 -10.53 -1.15
C ALA A 111 29.33 -9.64 -1.96
N ASP A 112 29.90 -10.17 -3.05
CA ASP A 112 30.89 -9.46 -3.87
C ASP A 112 30.29 -8.76 -5.11
N ARG A 113 28.96 -8.59 -5.16
CA ARG A 113 28.29 -7.99 -6.33
C ARG A 113 28.14 -6.48 -6.16
N THR A 114 28.23 -5.75 -7.28
CA THR A 114 27.96 -4.30 -7.34
C THR A 114 26.56 -4.00 -7.85
N ASP A 115 26.05 -2.79 -7.61
CA ASP A 115 24.69 -2.38 -8.04
C ASP A 115 24.43 -2.55 -9.55
N LYS A 116 25.47 -2.31 -10.37
CA LYS A 116 25.39 -2.52 -11.83
C LYS A 116 25.17 -4.00 -12.17
N MET A 117 25.71 -4.90 -11.36
CA MET A 117 25.53 -6.34 -11.52
C MET A 117 24.09 -6.75 -11.19
N CYS A 118 23.48 -6.15 -10.17
CA CYS A 118 22.09 -6.41 -9.79
C CYS A 118 21.13 -6.14 -10.96
N THR A 119 21.28 -5.00 -11.62
CA THR A 119 20.43 -4.60 -12.76
C THR A 119 20.74 -5.35 -14.07
N THR A 120 21.85 -6.08 -14.12
CA THR A 120 22.17 -6.94 -15.27
C THR A 120 21.33 -8.22 -15.27
N CYS A 121 21.06 -8.77 -14.08
CA CYS A 121 20.34 -10.03 -13.91
C CYS A 121 18.90 -9.86 -13.41
N HIS A 122 18.59 -8.82 -12.65
CA HIS A 122 17.27 -8.63 -12.06
C HIS A 122 16.46 -7.57 -12.80
N VAL A 123 15.19 -7.88 -13.05
CA VAL A 123 14.22 -6.94 -13.62
C VAL A 123 13.15 -6.59 -12.59
N GLU A 124 12.56 -5.40 -12.71
CA GLU A 124 11.50 -4.98 -11.79
C GLU A 124 10.24 -5.81 -12.02
N SER A 125 9.66 -6.32 -10.93
CA SER A 125 8.41 -7.11 -10.97
C SER A 125 7.19 -6.35 -11.47
N GLY A 126 7.28 -5.03 -11.63
CA GLY A 126 6.15 -4.14 -11.92
C GLY A 126 5.15 -4.00 -10.76
N LYS A 127 5.38 -4.66 -9.63
CA LYS A 127 4.52 -4.54 -8.44
C LYS A 127 4.76 -3.20 -7.77
N THR A 128 3.66 -2.54 -7.40
CA THR A 128 3.70 -1.27 -6.68
C THR A 128 3.77 -1.50 -5.18
N VAL A 129 4.55 -0.69 -4.47
CA VAL A 129 4.52 -0.66 -3.02
C VAL A 129 3.16 -0.10 -2.55
N PRO A 130 2.46 -0.76 -1.62
CA PRO A 130 1.21 -0.24 -1.07
C PRO A 130 1.40 1.11 -0.39
N VAL A 131 0.43 2.01 -0.49
CA VAL A 131 0.42 3.26 0.29
C VAL A 131 -0.04 2.99 1.73
N ILE A 132 0.45 3.77 2.70
CA ILE A 132 -0.15 3.78 4.04
C ILE A 132 -1.50 4.50 3.90
N ALA A 133 -2.59 3.81 4.27
CA ALA A 133 -3.95 4.26 4.02
C ALA A 133 -4.38 5.54 4.77
N HIS A 134 -3.54 6.06 5.66
CA HIS A 134 -3.81 7.24 6.47
C HIS A 134 -2.58 8.13 6.58
N ALA A 135 -2.78 9.42 6.86
CA ALA A 135 -1.69 10.28 7.27
C ALA A 135 -1.14 9.82 8.64
N THR A 136 0.15 10.00 8.86
CA THR A 136 0.80 9.67 10.13
C THR A 136 0.58 10.77 11.15
N GLY A 137 0.70 12.05 10.75
CA GLY A 137 0.33 13.20 11.58
C GLY A 137 1.03 13.23 12.93
N GLY A 138 2.35 12.95 12.98
CA GLY A 138 3.10 12.84 14.24
C GLY A 138 3.00 11.48 14.94
N ARG A 139 2.49 10.46 14.24
CA ARG A 139 2.41 9.06 14.74
C ARG A 139 3.40 8.17 13.99
N GLU A 140 4.68 8.47 14.12
CA GLU A 140 5.77 7.73 13.47
C GLU A 140 5.97 6.35 14.10
N ALA A 141 5.61 6.19 15.38
CA ALA A 141 5.68 4.91 16.09
C ALA A 141 4.56 3.95 15.65
N CYS A 142 4.69 3.37 14.45
CA CYS A 142 3.70 2.52 13.80
C CYS A 142 3.30 1.34 14.69
N THR A 143 4.28 0.70 15.31
CA THR A 143 4.10 -0.42 16.25
C THR A 143 3.26 -0.06 17.49
N GLY A 144 3.19 1.21 17.86
CA GLY A 144 2.37 1.69 18.98
C GLY A 144 0.86 1.53 18.75
N CYS A 145 0.43 1.44 17.49
CA CYS A 145 -0.95 1.16 17.09
C CYS A 145 -1.09 -0.23 16.44
N HIS A 146 -0.15 -0.62 15.58
CA HIS A 146 -0.17 -1.90 14.86
C HIS A 146 0.42 -3.08 15.68
N SER A 147 -0.08 -3.24 16.91
CA SER A 147 0.38 -4.25 17.88
C SER A 147 -0.53 -5.49 17.97
N GLY A 148 -1.54 -5.62 17.10
CA GLY A 148 -2.56 -6.69 17.16
C GLY A 148 -3.63 -6.47 18.23
N THR A 149 -3.32 -5.76 19.31
CA THR A 149 -4.26 -5.45 20.41
C THR A 149 -5.04 -4.15 20.20
N LYS A 150 -4.47 -3.16 19.51
CA LYS A 150 -5.14 -1.89 19.20
C LYS A 150 -5.65 -1.83 17.77
N MET A 151 -4.80 -2.19 16.81
CA MET A 151 -5.11 -2.32 15.39
C MET A 151 -4.50 -3.61 14.83
N VAL A 152 -4.81 -3.91 13.57
CA VAL A 152 -4.19 -5.02 12.84
C VAL A 152 -2.66 -4.96 12.96
N ALA A 153 -2.03 -6.08 13.29
CA ALA A 153 -0.58 -6.16 13.40
C ALA A 153 0.09 -5.90 12.03
N LEU A 154 1.32 -5.40 12.06
CA LEU A 154 2.15 -5.33 10.86
C LEU A 154 2.35 -6.74 10.26
N PRO A 155 2.49 -6.86 8.92
CA PRO A 155 2.75 -8.16 8.30
C PRO A 155 4.00 -8.83 8.88
N GLN A 156 3.96 -10.15 9.07
CA GLN A 156 5.11 -10.90 9.61
C GLN A 156 6.38 -10.72 8.78
N SER A 157 6.26 -10.49 7.48
CA SER A 157 7.39 -10.17 6.59
C SER A 157 8.13 -8.88 6.94
N HIS A 158 7.60 -8.08 7.87
CA HIS A 158 8.17 -6.84 8.35
C HIS A 158 8.64 -6.94 9.83
N SER A 159 8.67 -8.13 10.43
CA SER A 159 8.94 -8.29 11.88
C SER A 159 10.29 -7.72 12.34
N GLU A 160 11.31 -7.75 11.48
CA GLU A 160 12.66 -7.25 11.78
C GLU A 160 12.87 -5.78 11.41
N ARG A 161 11.81 -5.07 10.97
CA ARG A 161 11.90 -3.66 10.56
C ARG A 161 11.48 -2.74 11.69
N ASN A 162 12.16 -1.61 11.82
CA ASN A 162 11.76 -0.56 12.76
C ASN A 162 10.86 0.49 12.09
N ASP A 163 10.23 1.33 12.90
CA ASP A 163 9.26 2.36 12.47
C ASP A 163 9.85 3.35 11.42
N GLY A 164 11.14 3.67 11.52
CA GLY A 164 11.80 4.58 10.57
C GLY A 164 12.01 3.97 9.18
N MET A 165 12.00 2.64 9.06
CA MET A 165 12.20 1.94 7.80
C MET A 165 10.93 1.92 6.93
N CYS A 166 9.75 2.17 7.50
CA CYS A 166 8.49 2.12 6.76
C CYS A 166 8.44 3.17 5.64
N PHE A 167 8.91 4.39 5.93
CA PHE A 167 8.89 5.52 5.00
C PHE A 167 9.91 5.39 3.86
N ALA A 168 10.83 4.44 3.93
CA ALA A 168 11.74 4.14 2.82
C ALA A 168 11.00 3.57 1.62
N CYS A 169 9.81 2.99 1.81
CA CYS A 169 9.04 2.39 0.71
C CYS A 169 7.58 2.86 0.68
N HIS A 170 6.99 3.14 1.83
CA HIS A 170 5.58 3.46 1.94
C HIS A 170 5.34 4.95 2.12
N GLU A 171 4.56 5.53 1.19
CA GLU A 171 4.10 6.90 1.31
C GLU A 171 2.76 6.96 2.07
N PRO A 172 2.61 7.89 3.04
CA PRO A 172 1.35 8.12 3.71
C PRO A 172 0.35 8.83 2.82
N ALA A 173 -0.93 8.48 2.97
CA ALA A 173 -2.01 9.26 2.39
C ALA A 173 -1.95 10.71 2.90
N ALA A 174 -2.22 11.67 2.01
CA ALA A 174 -2.05 13.10 2.31
C ALA A 174 -3.04 13.63 3.36
N ASN A 175 -4.22 13.02 3.48
CA ASN A 175 -5.30 13.56 4.30
C ASN A 175 -5.34 12.90 5.69
N PRO A 176 -5.32 13.68 6.78
CA PRO A 176 -5.53 13.15 8.12
C PRO A 176 -6.98 12.69 8.32
N PRO A 177 -7.24 11.81 9.31
CA PRO A 177 -8.60 11.49 9.72
C PRO A 177 -9.37 12.77 10.09
N PRO A 178 -10.63 12.92 9.65
CA PRO A 178 -11.44 14.06 10.05
C PRO A 178 -11.67 14.03 11.57
N ALA A 179 -11.70 15.19 12.20
CA ALA A 179 -11.97 15.26 13.61
C ALA A 179 -13.45 15.02 13.94
N ILE A 180 -13.72 14.52 15.14
CA ILE A 180 -15.07 14.24 15.65
C ILE A 180 -15.79 15.57 15.88
N ALA A 181 -16.87 15.77 15.13
CA ALA A 181 -17.61 17.02 15.07
C ALA A 181 -18.71 17.18 16.15
N HIS A 182 -18.75 16.28 17.14
CA HIS A 182 -19.75 16.27 18.20
C HIS A 182 -19.17 15.77 19.52
N PRO A 183 -19.79 16.10 20.67
CA PRO A 183 -19.41 15.52 21.96
C PRO A 183 -19.66 14.01 21.98
N LEU A 184 -18.86 13.31 22.79
CA LEU A 184 -18.98 11.86 23.01
C LEU A 184 -19.73 11.49 24.27
N THR A 185 -19.97 12.43 25.19
CA THR A 185 -20.70 12.18 26.45
C THR A 185 -22.09 11.65 26.16
N GLY A 186 -22.38 10.42 26.59
CA GLY A 186 -23.62 9.69 26.31
C GLY A 186 -23.73 9.15 24.87
N ARG A 187 -22.63 9.11 24.12
CA ARG A 187 -22.51 8.64 22.73
C ARG A 187 -21.20 7.89 22.51
N GLU A 188 -20.81 7.09 23.49
CA GLU A 188 -19.54 6.37 23.49
C GLU A 188 -19.52 5.24 22.45
N SER A 189 -20.71 4.72 22.10
CA SER A 189 -20.84 3.70 21.06
C SER A 189 -21.01 4.33 19.68
N CYS A 190 -19.88 4.54 19.01
CA CYS A 190 -19.78 5.15 17.69
C CYS A 190 -20.67 4.41 16.67
N THR A 191 -20.62 3.08 16.69
CA THR A 191 -21.27 2.18 15.72
C THR A 191 -22.80 2.17 15.79
N GLN A 192 -23.40 2.64 16.90
CA GLN A 192 -24.86 2.80 16.99
C GLN A 192 -25.38 3.88 16.02
N CYS A 193 -24.60 4.95 15.83
CA CYS A 193 -24.93 6.03 14.91
C CYS A 193 -24.19 5.89 13.57
N HIS A 194 -22.97 5.34 13.61
CA HIS A 194 -22.07 5.18 12.46
C HIS A 194 -21.93 3.70 12.08
N GLY A 195 -22.83 3.18 11.26
CA GLY A 195 -22.82 1.76 10.86
C GLY A 195 -23.85 1.48 9.78
N ASP A 196 -23.95 0.23 9.34
CA ASP A 196 -24.81 -0.18 8.21
C ASP A 196 -26.29 0.16 8.42
N LYS A 197 -26.74 0.18 9.69
CA LYS A 197 -28.09 0.56 10.11
C LYS A 197 -28.13 1.89 10.87
N GLY A 198 -26.99 2.58 10.94
CA GLY A 198 -26.84 3.85 11.62
C GLY A 198 -27.36 5.02 10.79
N VAL A 199 -27.31 6.20 11.39
CA VAL A 199 -27.70 7.45 10.74
C VAL A 199 -26.70 7.86 9.66
N VAL A 200 -25.44 7.45 9.82
CA VAL A 200 -24.37 7.62 8.84
C VAL A 200 -23.71 6.28 8.58
N VAL A 201 -23.68 5.84 7.33
CA VAL A 201 -23.01 4.59 6.97
C VAL A 201 -21.50 4.78 7.00
N LEU A 202 -20.79 3.85 7.63
CA LEU A 202 -19.34 3.87 7.65
C LEU A 202 -18.77 3.53 6.26
N PRO A 203 -17.62 4.12 5.88
CA PRO A 203 -16.91 3.68 4.69
C PRO A 203 -16.55 2.19 4.79
N ILE A 204 -16.49 1.49 3.65
CA ILE A 204 -16.13 0.06 3.61
C ILE A 204 -14.80 -0.21 4.33
N SER A 205 -13.84 0.72 4.27
CA SER A 205 -12.55 0.65 4.97
C SER A 205 -12.64 0.67 6.51
N HIS A 206 -13.84 0.87 7.06
CA HIS A 206 -14.13 0.91 8.49
C HIS A 206 -15.05 -0.24 8.93
N ALA A 207 -15.48 -1.13 8.02
CA ALA A 207 -16.48 -2.16 8.30
C ALA A 207 -16.10 -3.10 9.48
N ALA A 208 -14.81 -3.35 9.70
CA ALA A 208 -14.31 -4.20 10.77
C ALA A 208 -13.82 -3.45 12.02
N ARG A 209 -14.09 -2.14 12.12
CA ARG A 209 -13.60 -1.31 13.24
C ARG A 209 -14.57 -1.32 14.42
N THR A 210 -14.02 -1.26 15.63
CA THR A 210 -14.78 -1.13 16.88
C THR A 210 -14.78 0.31 17.39
N ASP A 211 -15.66 0.61 18.35
CA ASP A 211 -15.78 1.96 18.94
C ASP A 211 -14.45 2.46 19.52
N VAL A 212 -13.64 1.57 20.11
CA VAL A 212 -12.31 1.90 20.66
C VAL A 212 -11.33 2.31 19.57
N MET A 213 -11.41 1.68 18.39
CA MET A 213 -10.51 1.96 17.26
C MET A 213 -10.77 3.34 16.65
N CYS A 214 -12.00 3.86 16.73
CA CYS A 214 -12.33 5.20 16.22
C CYS A 214 -11.48 6.28 16.89
N LEU A 215 -11.31 6.20 18.20
CA LEU A 215 -10.60 7.20 19.01
C LEU A 215 -9.07 7.11 18.88
N VAL A 216 -8.54 6.06 18.24
CA VAL A 216 -7.10 5.96 17.92
C VAL A 216 -6.72 7.00 16.85
N CYS A 217 -7.63 7.26 15.91
CA CYS A 217 -7.36 8.09 14.75
C CYS A 217 -8.09 9.43 14.78
N HIS A 218 -9.33 9.45 15.27
CA HIS A 218 -10.20 10.63 15.22
C HIS A 218 -10.12 11.42 16.53
N GLU A 219 -9.60 12.63 16.44
CA GLU A 219 -9.51 13.54 17.59
C GLU A 219 -10.83 14.27 17.83
N LYS A 220 -11.09 14.64 19.09
CA LYS A 220 -12.26 15.45 19.46
C LYS A 220 -12.03 16.88 18.98
N SER A 221 -12.96 17.45 18.22
CA SER A 221 -12.76 18.79 17.65
C SER A 221 -13.83 19.81 18.00
N LEU A 222 -15.06 19.41 18.32
CA LEU A 222 -16.14 20.40 18.43
C LEU A 222 -17.05 20.20 19.64
N THR A 223 -17.36 21.33 20.26
CA THR A 223 -18.57 21.53 21.05
C THR A 223 -19.70 21.92 20.09
N VAL A 224 -20.83 21.23 20.16
CA VAL A 224 -22.00 21.58 19.35
C VAL A 224 -22.68 22.78 20.02
N PRO A 225 -22.86 23.92 19.32
CA PRO A 225 -23.60 25.03 19.87
C PRO A 225 -25.10 24.69 19.97
N ASN A 226 -25.78 25.26 20.96
CA ASN A 226 -27.24 25.18 21.03
C ASN A 226 -27.87 25.83 19.80
N ALA A 227 -29.06 25.35 19.41
CA ALA A 227 -29.85 26.06 18.43
C ALA A 227 -30.13 27.49 18.95
N PRO A 228 -29.95 28.53 18.13
CA PRO A 228 -30.07 29.93 18.59
C PRO A 228 -31.52 30.37 18.84
N HIS A 229 -32.48 29.46 18.66
CA HIS A 229 -33.90 29.73 18.81
C HIS A 229 -34.62 28.50 19.36
N THR A 230 -35.80 28.74 19.92
CA THR A 230 -36.69 27.65 20.32
C THR A 230 -37.17 26.86 19.10
N VAL A 231 -37.45 25.58 19.31
CA VAL A 231 -38.02 24.66 18.32
C VAL A 231 -39.52 24.44 18.59
N ALA A 232 -40.14 25.32 19.40
CA ALA A 232 -41.54 25.33 19.87
C ALA A 232 -42.52 24.53 18.99
N ASP A 233 -42.65 23.23 19.30
CA ASP A 233 -43.50 22.22 18.64
C ASP A 233 -43.35 22.10 17.11
N ARG A 234 -42.23 22.57 16.57
CA ARG A 234 -41.88 22.56 15.14
C ARG A 234 -40.63 21.69 14.90
N PRO A 235 -40.73 20.35 14.98
CA PRO A 235 -39.57 19.45 14.91
C PRO A 235 -38.90 19.42 13.53
N THR A 236 -39.58 19.92 12.49
CA THR A 236 -39.11 19.94 11.10
C THR A 236 -38.31 21.22 10.82
N CYS A 237 -37.00 21.16 11.02
CA CYS A 237 -36.07 22.25 10.76
C CYS A 237 -36.08 22.67 9.27
N THR A 238 -36.18 21.71 8.36
CA THR A 238 -36.20 21.91 6.90
C THR A 238 -37.45 22.65 6.39
N ALA A 239 -38.53 22.68 7.18
CA ALA A 239 -39.73 23.46 6.85
C ALA A 239 -39.43 24.97 6.76
N CYS A 240 -38.48 25.44 7.58
CA CYS A 240 -38.05 26.84 7.59
C CYS A 240 -36.68 27.02 6.91
N HIS A 241 -35.76 26.08 7.09
CA HIS A 241 -34.39 26.17 6.58
C HIS A 241 -34.23 25.62 5.17
N ASN A 242 -34.87 26.30 4.22
CA ASN A 242 -34.79 25.99 2.79
C ASN A 242 -34.52 27.26 1.98
N GLN A 243 -34.44 27.12 0.65
CA GLN A 243 -34.11 28.23 -0.25
C GLN A 243 -35.19 29.31 -0.33
N THR A 244 -36.42 29.04 0.13
CA THR A 244 -37.59 29.91 -0.10
C THR A 244 -38.15 30.57 1.15
N VAL A 245 -37.98 29.98 2.35
CA VAL A 245 -38.61 30.48 3.59
C VAL A 245 -37.67 31.36 4.42
N VAL A 246 -36.65 30.78 5.05
CA VAL A 246 -35.67 31.55 5.84
C VAL A 246 -34.34 31.64 5.11
N LYS A 247 -33.65 30.50 5.00
CA LYS A 247 -32.40 30.30 4.28
C LYS A 247 -32.05 28.82 4.34
N ALA A 248 -31.46 28.29 3.26
CA ALA A 248 -30.91 26.94 3.28
C ALA A 248 -29.87 26.79 4.40
N LEU A 249 -29.82 25.58 4.98
CA LEU A 249 -28.77 25.23 5.94
C LEU A 249 -27.37 25.46 5.33
N PRO A 250 -26.36 25.79 6.17
CA PRO A 250 -24.98 25.84 5.71
C PRO A 250 -24.59 24.55 4.98
N ILE A 251 -23.64 24.62 4.04
CA ILE A 251 -23.20 23.47 3.25
C ILE A 251 -22.80 22.28 4.17
N SER A 252 -22.21 22.56 5.33
CA SER A 252 -21.84 21.55 6.34
C SER A 252 -23.01 20.76 6.94
N HIS A 253 -24.24 21.26 6.78
CA HIS A 253 -25.49 20.67 7.27
C HIS A 253 -26.48 20.35 6.14
N GLY A 254 -26.16 20.68 4.88
CA GLY A 254 -27.08 20.59 3.75
C GLY A 254 -27.56 19.17 3.39
N LYS A 255 -26.91 18.13 3.93
CA LYS A 255 -27.32 16.71 3.76
C LYS A 255 -27.92 16.09 5.02
N ARG A 256 -28.14 16.87 6.08
CA ARG A 256 -28.67 16.35 7.35
C ARG A 256 -30.20 16.29 7.31
N THR A 257 -30.76 15.28 7.95
CA THR A 257 -32.22 15.14 8.12
C THR A 257 -32.68 15.84 9.41
N ASP A 258 -33.97 16.12 9.53
CA ASP A 258 -34.53 16.74 10.75
C ASP A 258 -34.29 15.88 12.00
N ALA A 259 -34.31 14.55 11.86
CA ALA A 259 -33.96 13.62 12.94
C ALA A 259 -32.51 13.80 13.41
N MET A 260 -31.58 14.20 12.53
CA MET A 260 -30.19 14.46 12.90
C MET A 260 -30.02 15.77 13.69
N CYS A 261 -30.91 16.74 13.51
CA CYS A 261 -30.83 18.03 14.18
C CYS A 261 -31.06 17.90 15.68
N THR A 262 -32.12 17.19 16.08
CA THR A 262 -32.50 16.99 17.48
C THR A 262 -31.56 16.05 18.22
N MET A 263 -30.81 15.20 17.50
CA MET A 263 -29.74 14.42 18.11
C MET A 263 -28.62 15.31 18.63
N CYS A 264 -28.24 16.40 17.95
CA CYS A 264 -27.05 17.16 18.33
C CYS A 264 -27.36 18.51 19.00
N HIS A 265 -28.47 19.16 18.65
CA HIS A 265 -28.82 20.46 19.19
C HIS A 265 -29.83 20.35 20.34
N GLY A 266 -29.46 20.89 21.50
CA GLY A 266 -30.38 21.11 22.60
C GLY A 266 -31.35 22.25 22.29
N THR A 267 -32.59 22.13 22.75
CA THR A 267 -33.60 23.18 22.64
C THR A 267 -33.41 24.21 23.75
N VAL A 268 -33.33 25.50 23.39
CA VAL A 268 -33.45 26.58 24.37
C VAL A 268 -34.93 26.91 24.58
N LYS A 269 -35.40 26.93 25.84
CA LYS A 269 -36.74 27.41 26.19
C LYS A 269 -36.75 28.95 26.17
N ASN A 270 -37.83 29.53 25.63
CA ASN A 270 -38.16 30.95 25.77
C ASN A 270 -37.17 31.95 25.16
N MET A 271 -36.50 31.61 24.05
CA MET A 271 -35.70 32.59 23.30
C MET A 271 -36.33 32.85 21.92
N PRO A 272 -36.79 34.08 21.64
CA PRO A 272 -37.10 34.49 20.28
C PRO A 272 -35.84 34.32 19.41
N PRO A 273 -35.93 33.78 18.19
CA PRO A 273 -34.78 33.78 17.27
C PRO A 273 -34.20 35.19 17.20
N GLN A 274 -32.92 35.35 17.56
CA GLN A 274 -32.18 36.56 17.25
C GLN A 274 -32.22 36.72 15.74
N ILE A 275 -32.90 37.74 15.21
CA ILE A 275 -33.06 37.92 13.77
C ILE A 275 -31.68 38.25 13.19
N PRO A 276 -30.99 37.32 12.50
CA PRO A 276 -29.61 37.52 12.09
C PRO A 276 -29.50 38.31 10.78
N HIS A 277 -30.57 39.01 10.39
CA HIS A 277 -30.69 39.75 9.13
C HIS A 277 -31.66 40.93 9.29
N LYS A 278 -31.60 41.89 8.37
CA LYS A 278 -32.56 43.01 8.33
C LYS A 278 -33.99 42.49 8.10
N VAL A 279 -34.98 43.19 8.65
CA VAL A 279 -36.42 42.82 8.58
C VAL A 279 -37.08 43.31 7.28
N GLU A 280 -36.32 44.03 6.43
CA GLU A 280 -36.80 44.53 5.14
C GLU A 280 -37.26 43.38 4.23
N GLY A 281 -38.50 43.47 3.73
CA GLY A 281 -39.10 42.49 2.81
C GLY A 281 -39.88 41.34 3.46
N ARG A 282 -40.01 41.29 4.80
CA ARG A 282 -40.83 40.28 5.50
C ARG A 282 -42.04 40.93 6.16
N ALA A 283 -43.23 40.68 5.62
CA ALA A 283 -44.50 41.24 6.12
C ALA A 283 -45.27 40.31 7.05
N ASP A 284 -45.09 38.99 6.93
CA ASP A 284 -45.81 38.00 7.72
C ASP A 284 -44.92 37.36 8.81
N CYS A 285 -44.89 38.01 9.97
CA CYS A 285 -44.19 37.52 11.16
C CYS A 285 -44.89 36.30 11.78
N THR A 286 -46.16 36.03 11.45
CA THR A 286 -46.96 34.96 12.07
C THR A 286 -46.55 33.57 11.59
N MET A 287 -45.85 33.49 10.44
CA MET A 287 -45.21 32.25 9.98
C MET A 287 -44.18 31.70 10.97
N CYS A 288 -43.53 32.57 11.75
CA CYS A 288 -42.49 32.17 12.71
C CYS A 288 -42.86 32.46 14.17
N HIS A 289 -43.69 33.47 14.43
CA HIS A 289 -44.08 33.91 15.77
C HIS A 289 -45.57 33.68 16.01
N THR A 290 -45.90 32.81 16.96
CA THR A 290 -47.27 32.69 17.47
C THR A 290 -47.50 33.76 18.56
N PRO A 291 -48.62 34.51 18.51
CA PRO A 291 -48.98 35.44 19.57
C PRO A 291 -49.09 34.70 20.90
N ILE A 292 -48.34 35.13 21.90
CA ILE A 292 -48.49 34.59 23.26
C ILE A 292 -49.81 35.14 23.80
N LYS A 293 -50.82 34.29 24.02
CA LYS A 293 -52.00 34.69 24.78
C LYS A 293 -51.52 35.01 26.20
N GLN A 294 -51.54 36.28 26.57
CA GLN A 294 -51.40 36.68 27.97
C GLN A 294 -52.58 36.06 28.74
N GLN A 295 -52.27 35.15 29.65
CA GLN A 295 -53.19 34.72 30.71
C GLN A 295 -53.11 35.73 31.85
#